data_AF-A0AA35VRJ8-F1
#
_entry.id   AF-A0AA35VRJ8-F1
#
_cell.length_a   1.000
_cell.length_b   1.000
_cell.length_c   1.000
_cell.angle_alpha   90.00
_cell.angle_beta   90.00
_cell.angle_gamma   90.00
#
_symmetry.space_group_name_H-M   'P 1'
#
loop_
_entity.id
_entity.type
_entity.pdbx_description
1 polymer ?
#
loop_
_entity_poly.entity_id
_entity_poly.type
_entity_poly.pdbx_seq_one_letter_code
_entity_poly.pdbx_strand_id
1 'polypeptide(L)'
;MEGTVKKKSAVLGRDADFKKTSPLSRLPGYLTVQFVRFSVGVAPDSGETVARKILKDVKYTMKLDMYEFCTTELQQKLSPMRTKFKEQEEKKMAQKAKLIAEGKLLGPKLAGAAAIPKKDENVEYEPFQFEDDVGSNNSGYYELAAVLTHKGRSSSSGHYVGWVALKNGEWAKLDDDKVTLVTEDQILKLSGGGDWHVAYILLYAPRRLEKMREEEEETPPTAEETSDVPMETADSADPPPPPPTN
;
A
#
# COMPACT_ATOMS: atom_id res chain seq x y z
N MET A 1 12.67 15.82 9.50
CA MET A 1 13.04 15.42 10.88
C MET A 1 14.05 16.39 11.45
N GLU A 2 13.86 16.85 12.69
CA GLU A 2 14.78 17.77 13.36
C GLU A 2 15.56 17.01 14.45
N GLY A 3 16.84 17.31 14.61
CA GLY A 3 17.67 16.76 15.69
C GLY A 3 18.77 17.72 16.09
N THR A 4 19.27 17.60 17.32
CA THR A 4 20.39 18.42 17.81
C THR A 4 21.64 17.56 17.85
N VAL A 5 22.74 18.09 17.32
CA VAL A 5 24.05 17.41 17.34
C VAL A 5 25.07 18.34 17.96
N LYS A 6 25.75 17.88 19.01
CA LYS A 6 26.92 18.57 19.56
C LYS A 6 28.11 18.39 18.65
N LYS A 7 28.66 19.48 18.15
CA LYS A 7 29.92 19.48 17.40
C LYS A 7 30.80 20.63 17.87
N LYS A 8 32.11 20.43 17.80
CA LYS A 8 33.07 21.51 18.01
C LYS A 8 32.95 22.50 16.86
N SER A 9 32.50 23.71 17.17
CA SER A 9 32.37 24.78 16.18
C SER A 9 33.75 25.38 15.89
N ALA A 10 34.18 25.34 14.63
CA ALA A 10 35.42 25.96 14.20
C ALA A 10 35.44 27.48 14.43
N VAL A 11 34.26 28.12 14.42
CA VAL A 11 34.11 29.58 14.61
C VAL A 11 34.12 29.96 16.09
N LEU A 12 33.49 29.16 16.96
CA LEU A 12 33.37 29.47 18.40
C LEU A 12 34.48 28.82 19.25
N GLY A 13 35.29 27.92 18.67
CA GLY A 13 36.36 27.19 19.36
C GLY A 13 35.88 26.21 20.44
N ARG A 14 34.57 26.06 20.63
CA ARG A 14 33.92 25.23 21.66
C ARG A 14 32.84 24.32 21.07
N ASP A 15 32.42 23.35 21.86
CA ASP A 15 31.26 22.53 21.52
C ASP A 15 30.00 23.39 21.52
N ALA A 16 29.25 23.29 20.44
CA ALA A 16 27.99 23.98 20.23
C ALA A 16 26.91 22.98 19.76
N ASP A 17 25.68 23.27 20.12
CA ASP A 17 24.50 22.51 19.71
C ASP A 17 24.05 22.96 18.31
N PHE A 18 24.18 22.09 17.31
CA PHE A 18 23.72 22.34 15.95
C PHE A 18 22.35 21.72 15.73
N LYS A 19 21.39 22.51 15.22
CA LYS A 19 20.10 21.99 14.77
C LYS A 19 20.26 21.42 13.36
N LYS A 20 20.10 20.10 13.21
CA LYS A 20 20.06 19.39 11.94
C LYS A 20 18.60 19.20 11.54
N THR A 21 18.21 19.72 10.39
CA THR A 21 16.95 19.39 9.72
C THR A 21 17.25 18.45 8.56
N SER A 22 16.48 17.38 8.42
CA SER A 22 16.64 16.38 7.35
C SER A 22 15.27 16.06 6.78
N PRO A 23 14.85 16.74 5.70
CA PRO A 23 13.68 16.38 4.91
C PRO A 23 13.98 15.19 4.00
N LEU A 24 12.94 14.46 3.58
CA LEU A 24 13.05 13.33 2.68
C LEU A 24 13.12 13.81 1.23
N SER A 25 14.20 13.48 0.52
CA SER A 25 14.39 13.80 -0.90
C SER A 25 13.83 12.74 -1.84
N ARG A 26 13.72 11.49 -1.37
CA ARG A 26 13.18 10.34 -2.10
C ARG A 26 12.38 9.45 -1.16
N LEU A 27 11.25 8.92 -1.64
CA LEU A 27 10.40 7.99 -0.91
C LEU A 27 10.51 6.59 -1.52
N PRO A 28 10.81 5.53 -0.73
CA PRO A 28 10.88 4.17 -1.25
C PRO A 28 9.48 3.60 -1.50
N GLY A 29 9.33 2.65 -2.42
CA GLY A 29 8.07 1.96 -2.68
C GLY A 29 7.52 1.28 -1.42
N TYR A 30 8.38 0.59 -0.67
CA TYR A 30 8.07 0.00 0.63
C TYR A 30 8.82 0.74 1.73
N LEU A 31 8.10 1.19 2.76
CA LEU A 31 8.64 1.96 3.86
C LEU A 31 8.64 1.11 5.13
N THR A 32 9.83 0.86 5.67
CA THR A 32 10.00 0.17 6.95
C THR A 32 10.17 1.18 8.06
N VAL A 33 9.32 1.13 9.08
CA VAL A 33 9.39 1.98 10.27
C VAL A 33 9.77 1.12 11.46
N GLN A 34 10.95 1.37 12.03
CA GLN A 34 11.42 0.69 13.24
C GLN A 34 11.12 1.54 14.47
N PHE A 35 10.37 1.00 15.42
CA PHE A 35 10.27 1.57 16.75
C PHE A 35 11.49 1.16 17.56
N VAL A 36 12.37 2.12 17.83
CA VAL A 36 13.59 1.94 18.63
C VAL A 36 13.21 1.75 20.11
N ARG A 37 12.72 0.56 20.44
CA ARG A 37 12.20 0.23 21.76
C ARG A 37 13.24 -0.34 22.71
N PHE A 38 14.33 -0.89 22.19
CA PHE A 38 15.39 -1.44 23.03
C PHE A 38 16.46 -0.39 23.25
N SER A 39 16.77 -0.15 24.51
CA SER A 39 17.84 0.76 24.92
C SER A 39 18.70 0.05 25.94
N VAL A 40 20.00 0.29 25.87
CA VAL A 40 20.95 -0.21 26.87
C VAL A 40 21.17 0.91 27.88
N GLY A 41 21.04 0.59 29.16
CA GLY A 41 21.25 1.55 30.24
C GLY A 41 21.94 0.89 31.42
N VAL A 42 22.45 1.71 32.33
CA VAL A 42 23.07 1.24 33.58
C VAL A 42 22.00 1.11 34.65
N ALA A 43 21.92 -0.04 35.31
CA ALA A 43 21.04 -0.23 36.47
C ALA A 43 21.52 0.65 37.64
N PRO A 44 20.64 1.46 38.25
CA PRO A 44 21.03 2.35 39.35
C PRO A 44 21.53 1.57 40.58
N ASP A 45 21.05 0.33 40.76
CA ASP A 45 21.31 -0.44 41.97
C ASP A 45 22.60 -1.28 41.89
N SER A 46 22.93 -1.83 40.71
CA SER A 46 24.07 -2.77 40.55
C SER A 46 25.22 -2.21 39.71
N GLY A 47 25.05 -1.07 39.03
CA GLY A 47 26.02 -0.56 38.07
C GLY A 47 26.19 -1.44 36.82
N GLU A 48 25.41 -2.50 36.69
CA GLU A 48 25.48 -3.43 35.57
C GLU A 48 24.76 -2.86 34.34
N THR A 49 25.26 -3.23 33.18
CA THR A 49 24.63 -2.88 31.90
C THR A 49 23.40 -3.75 31.70
N VAL A 50 22.22 -3.15 31.75
CA VAL A 50 20.94 -3.83 31.60
C VAL A 50 20.20 -3.28 30.39
N ALA A 51 19.76 -4.17 29.52
CA ALA A 51 18.93 -3.82 28.39
C ALA A 51 17.47 -3.62 28.83
N ARG A 52 16.88 -2.49 28.45
CA ARG A 52 15.53 -2.07 28.81
C ARG A 52 14.66 -1.96 27.56
N LYS A 53 13.41 -2.43 27.67
CA LYS A 53 12.39 -2.28 26.64
C LYS A 53 11.47 -1.11 26.97
N ILE A 54 11.30 -0.19 26.04
CA ILE A 54 10.41 0.96 26.11
C ILE A 54 8.99 0.47 25.74
N LEU A 55 8.15 0.35 26.75
CA LEU A 55 6.76 -0.14 26.63
C LEU A 55 5.74 0.98 26.37
N LYS A 56 6.21 2.21 26.08
CA LYS A 56 5.34 3.35 25.80
C LYS A 56 4.37 3.03 24.65
N ASP A 57 3.11 3.42 24.82
CA ASP A 57 2.11 3.36 23.77
C ASP A 57 2.47 4.38 22.67
N VAL A 58 2.69 3.87 21.45
CA VAL A 58 3.00 4.67 20.26
C VAL A 58 1.99 4.29 19.19
N LYS A 59 0.96 5.12 19.05
CA LYS A 59 -0.09 4.93 18.06
C LYS A 59 0.48 5.09 16.65
N TYR A 60 0.05 4.22 15.75
CA TYR A 60 0.32 4.27 14.33
C TYR A 60 -0.98 4.16 13.55
N THR A 61 -0.95 4.53 12.29
CA THR A 61 -2.13 4.60 11.43
C THR A 61 -2.08 3.54 10.33
N MET A 62 -3.25 3.08 9.88
CA MET A 62 -3.33 2.16 8.73
C MET A 62 -2.93 2.84 7.43
N LYS A 63 -3.28 4.13 7.29
CA LYS A 63 -2.89 4.97 6.17
C LYS A 63 -1.87 5.99 6.66
N LEU A 64 -0.73 6.06 6.00
CA LEU A 64 0.36 6.97 6.35
C LEU A 64 0.60 7.95 5.19
N ASP A 65 0.63 9.23 5.52
CA ASP A 65 0.95 10.30 4.58
C ASP A 65 2.32 10.88 4.94
N MET A 66 3.26 10.80 4.00
CA MET A 66 4.64 11.26 4.19
C MET A 66 4.92 12.63 3.56
N TYR A 67 3.93 13.28 2.97
CA TYR A 67 4.09 14.52 2.20
C TYR A 67 4.73 15.65 2.99
N GLU A 68 4.29 15.85 4.24
CA GLU A 68 4.80 16.91 5.11
C GLU A 68 6.28 16.74 5.49
N PHE A 69 6.81 15.51 5.40
CA PHE A 69 8.19 15.21 5.72
C PHE A 69 9.15 15.31 4.52
N CYS A 70 8.60 15.54 3.32
CA CYS A 70 9.34 15.60 2.07
C CYS A 70 9.92 17.00 1.80
N THR A 71 10.95 17.06 0.95
CA THR A 71 11.45 18.33 0.37
C THR A 71 10.39 18.99 -0.50
N THR A 72 10.47 20.32 -0.66
CA THR A 72 9.54 21.07 -1.53
C THR A 72 9.58 20.59 -2.98
N GLU A 73 10.77 20.23 -3.49
CA GLU A 73 10.92 19.64 -4.82
C GLU A 73 10.17 18.31 -4.95
N LEU A 74 10.33 17.41 -3.97
CA LEU A 74 9.62 16.14 -3.98
C LEU A 74 8.10 16.33 -3.83
N GLN A 75 7.65 17.26 -2.98
CA GLN A 75 6.23 17.59 -2.82
C GLN A 75 5.58 18.00 -4.15
N GLN A 76 6.28 18.80 -4.98
CA GLN A 76 5.81 19.18 -6.31
C GLN A 76 5.68 17.96 -7.23
N LYS A 77 6.65 17.03 -7.20
CA LYS A 77 6.61 15.78 -7.98
C LYS A 77 5.46 14.84 -7.55
N LEU A 78 5.12 14.82 -6.25
CA LEU A 78 4.04 13.98 -5.70
C LEU A 78 2.63 14.56 -5.94
N SER A 79 2.51 15.88 -6.10
CA SER A 79 1.25 16.59 -6.26
C SER A 79 0.32 16.04 -7.36
N PRO A 80 0.76 15.77 -8.60
CA PRO A 80 -0.14 15.29 -9.67
C PRO A 80 -0.80 13.94 -9.33
N MET A 81 -0.03 12.99 -8.78
CA MET A 81 -0.59 11.71 -8.35
C MET A 81 -1.55 11.89 -7.17
N ARG A 82 -1.23 12.76 -6.21
CA ARG A 82 -2.12 13.05 -5.07
C ARG A 82 -3.46 13.62 -5.50
N THR A 83 -3.49 14.47 -6.52
CA THR A 83 -4.75 14.98 -7.11
C THR A 83 -5.57 13.83 -7.71
N LYS A 84 -4.95 12.93 -8.49
CA LYS A 84 -5.62 11.74 -9.03
C LYS A 84 -6.20 10.84 -7.93
N PHE A 85 -5.46 10.62 -6.85
CA PHE A 85 -5.96 9.89 -5.67
C PHE A 85 -7.19 10.56 -5.06
N LYS A 86 -7.18 11.90 -4.93
CA LYS A 86 -8.29 12.66 -4.35
C LYS A 86 -9.55 12.56 -5.23
N GLU A 87 -9.41 12.72 -6.54
CA GLU A 87 -10.52 12.61 -7.49
C GLU A 87 -11.15 11.22 -7.50
N GLN A 88 -10.34 10.15 -7.46
CA GLN A 88 -10.87 8.79 -7.39
C GLN A 88 -11.59 8.50 -6.08
N GLU A 89 -11.05 8.96 -4.95
CA GLU A 89 -11.72 8.78 -3.65
C GLU A 89 -13.05 9.54 -3.61
N GLU A 90 -13.12 10.74 -4.19
CA GLU A 90 -14.35 11.52 -4.32
C GLU A 90 -15.38 10.82 -5.23
N LYS A 91 -14.96 10.30 -6.39
CA LYS A 91 -15.80 9.49 -7.28
C LYS A 91 -16.34 8.24 -6.57
N LYS A 92 -15.48 7.50 -5.86
CA LYS A 92 -15.86 6.31 -5.08
C LYS A 92 -16.83 6.66 -3.95
N MET A 93 -16.62 7.77 -3.26
CA MET A 93 -17.52 8.26 -2.22
C MET A 93 -18.88 8.68 -2.79
N ALA A 94 -18.91 9.37 -3.93
CA ALA A 94 -20.15 9.75 -4.61
C ALA A 94 -20.93 8.51 -5.08
N GLN A 95 -20.26 7.49 -5.63
CA GLN A 95 -20.89 6.21 -6.00
C GLN A 95 -21.47 5.49 -4.78
N LYS A 96 -20.71 5.39 -3.68
CA LYS A 96 -21.21 4.82 -2.42
C LYS A 96 -22.42 5.57 -1.89
N ALA A 97 -22.41 6.91 -1.93
CA ALA A 97 -23.53 7.72 -1.51
C ALA A 97 -24.78 7.48 -2.37
N LYS A 98 -24.63 7.34 -3.69
CA LYS A 98 -25.73 6.96 -4.60
C LYS A 98 -26.29 5.57 -4.28
N LEU A 99 -25.44 4.57 -4.05
CA LEU A 99 -25.89 3.21 -3.69
C LEU A 99 -26.61 3.16 -2.34
N ILE A 100 -26.20 3.99 -1.38
CA ILE A 100 -26.89 4.16 -0.09
C ILE A 100 -28.25 4.82 -0.30
N ALA A 101 -28.33 5.86 -1.14
CA ALA A 101 -29.60 6.53 -1.48
C ALA A 101 -30.57 5.59 -2.21
N GLU A 102 -30.06 4.68 -3.04
CA GLU A 102 -30.83 3.61 -3.71
C GLU A 102 -31.19 2.43 -2.78
N GLY A 103 -30.77 2.44 -1.51
CA GLY A 103 -31.07 1.38 -0.55
C GLY A 103 -30.34 0.05 -0.78
N LYS A 104 -29.36 0.01 -1.70
CA LYS A 104 -28.54 -1.19 -1.98
C LYS A 104 -27.42 -1.42 -0.96
N LEU A 105 -27.11 -0.43 -0.12
CA LEU A 105 -26.11 -0.49 0.96
C LEU A 105 -26.74 -0.04 2.27
N LEU A 106 -26.72 -0.90 3.31
CA LEU A 106 -27.18 -0.52 4.64
C LEU A 106 -26.22 0.51 5.26
N GLY A 107 -26.79 1.57 5.84
CA GLY A 107 -26.05 2.74 6.35
C GLY A 107 -24.97 2.43 7.40
N PRO A 108 -24.18 3.45 7.81
CA PRO A 108 -22.90 3.28 8.52
C PRO A 108 -22.94 2.67 9.93
N LYS A 109 -24.12 2.27 10.45
CA LYS A 109 -24.28 1.75 11.82
C LYS A 109 -24.46 0.23 11.94
N LEU A 110 -24.40 -0.54 10.84
CA LEU A 110 -24.53 -2.01 10.86
C LEU A 110 -23.43 -2.75 10.06
N ALA A 111 -22.27 -2.11 9.86
CA ALA A 111 -21.14 -2.69 9.11
C ALA A 111 -20.29 -3.67 9.97
N GLY A 112 -20.94 -4.64 10.62
CA GLY A 112 -20.26 -5.70 11.38
C GLY A 112 -20.01 -6.99 10.60
N ALA A 113 -20.72 -7.25 9.51
CA ALA A 113 -20.56 -8.49 8.73
C ALA A 113 -21.28 -8.45 7.35
N ALA A 114 -21.31 -7.29 6.68
CA ALA A 114 -21.89 -7.20 5.35
C ALA A 114 -20.78 -7.31 4.30
N ALA A 115 -20.79 -8.45 3.59
CA ALA A 115 -20.04 -8.79 2.39
C ALA A 115 -19.12 -7.68 1.87
N ILE A 116 -17.83 -7.77 2.23
CA ILE A 116 -16.77 -7.10 1.49
C ILE A 116 -16.91 -7.60 0.04
N PRO A 117 -17.15 -6.73 -0.95
CA PRO A 117 -17.13 -7.17 -2.34
C PRO A 117 -15.76 -7.80 -2.57
N LYS A 118 -15.75 -9.08 -2.93
CA LYS A 118 -14.53 -9.80 -3.31
C LYS A 118 -13.85 -8.91 -4.34
N LYS A 119 -12.66 -8.37 -4.00
CA LYS A 119 -11.81 -7.67 -4.96
C LYS A 119 -11.63 -8.64 -6.13
N ASP A 120 -12.22 -8.31 -7.28
CA ASP A 120 -12.07 -9.09 -8.49
C ASP A 120 -10.58 -9.31 -8.76
N GLU A 121 -10.23 -10.53 -9.21
CA GLU A 121 -8.83 -10.90 -9.48
C GLU A 121 -8.20 -10.13 -10.65
N ASN A 122 -8.95 -9.22 -11.30
CA ASN A 122 -8.57 -8.52 -12.52
C ASN A 122 -8.56 -6.98 -12.37
N VAL A 123 -8.17 -6.47 -11.21
CA VAL A 123 -7.98 -5.03 -11.00
C VAL A 123 -6.60 -4.62 -11.54
N GLU A 124 -6.59 -3.85 -12.63
CA GLU A 124 -5.38 -3.22 -13.12
C GLU A 124 -5.04 -2.01 -12.24
N TYR A 125 -3.76 -1.87 -11.89
CA TYR A 125 -3.29 -0.79 -11.02
C TYR A 125 -2.40 0.18 -11.80
N GLU A 126 -2.51 1.47 -11.51
CA GLU A 126 -1.52 2.44 -11.97
C GLU A 126 -0.14 2.14 -11.34
N PRO A 127 0.96 2.43 -12.05
CA PRO A 127 2.29 2.35 -11.48
C PRO A 127 2.39 3.22 -10.22
N PHE A 128 2.90 2.65 -9.13
CA PHE A 128 3.13 3.37 -7.86
C PHE A 128 4.51 4.05 -7.80
N GLN A 129 5.36 3.81 -8.81
CA GLN A 129 6.71 4.35 -8.93
C GLN A 129 6.75 5.44 -10.01
N PHE A 130 7.74 6.32 -9.94
CA PHE A 130 8.04 7.22 -11.04
C PHE A 130 8.69 6.46 -12.21
N GLU A 131 8.46 6.91 -13.44
CA GLU A 131 9.04 6.30 -14.64
C GLU A 131 10.58 6.40 -14.68
N ASP A 132 11.11 7.49 -14.13
CA ASP A 132 12.52 7.81 -14.04
C ASP A 132 13.21 7.27 -12.76
N ASP A 133 12.44 6.73 -11.81
CA ASP A 133 12.97 6.30 -10.51
C ASP A 133 12.33 4.99 -10.02
N VAL A 134 12.93 3.86 -10.38
CA VAL A 134 12.43 2.52 -10.04
C VAL A 134 12.45 2.27 -8.53
N GLY A 135 11.34 1.74 -8.01
CA GLY A 135 11.19 1.45 -6.58
C GLY A 135 10.99 2.70 -5.71
N SER A 136 10.64 3.83 -6.33
CA SER A 136 10.15 5.02 -5.62
C SER A 136 8.64 4.94 -5.36
N ASN A 137 8.13 5.81 -4.48
CA ASN A 137 6.70 6.05 -4.32
C ASN A 137 6.34 7.41 -4.94
N ASN A 138 5.37 7.41 -5.86
CA ASN A 138 4.96 8.59 -6.63
C ASN A 138 3.79 9.39 -6.03
N SER A 139 3.20 8.96 -4.92
CA SER A 139 2.05 9.63 -4.28
C SER A 139 2.35 10.12 -2.85
N GLY A 140 3.31 9.49 -2.18
CA GLY A 140 3.61 9.72 -0.77
C GLY A 140 2.58 9.10 0.19
N TYR A 141 1.60 8.37 -0.34
CA TYR A 141 0.66 7.58 0.44
C TYR A 141 1.15 6.17 0.60
N TYR A 142 1.03 5.68 1.83
CA TYR A 142 1.31 4.31 2.18
C TYR A 142 0.17 3.68 2.97
N GLU A 143 0.04 2.37 2.83
CA GLU A 143 -0.89 1.54 3.60
C GLU A 143 -0.10 0.49 4.38
N LEU A 144 -0.51 0.25 5.63
CA LEU A 144 0.14 -0.71 6.49
C LEU A 144 -0.06 -2.12 5.93
N ALA A 145 1.03 -2.78 5.60
CA ALA A 145 1.03 -4.11 5.00
C ALA A 145 1.42 -5.20 5.98
N ALA A 146 2.34 -4.90 6.91
CA ALA A 146 2.69 -5.83 7.98
C ALA A 146 3.11 -5.11 9.26
N VAL A 147 2.93 -5.79 10.38
CA VAL A 147 3.41 -5.39 11.70
C VAL A 147 4.18 -6.55 12.29
N LEU A 148 5.38 -6.30 12.77
CA LEU A 148 6.12 -7.19 13.63
C LEU A 148 5.97 -6.72 15.07
N THR A 149 5.52 -7.60 15.95
CA THR A 149 5.37 -7.31 17.38
C THR A 149 6.37 -8.12 18.20
N HIS A 150 6.76 -7.56 19.34
CA HIS A 150 7.50 -8.28 20.38
C HIS A 150 6.66 -8.35 21.65
N LYS A 151 6.39 -9.55 22.14
CA LYS A 151 5.73 -9.83 23.41
C LYS A 151 6.79 -10.12 24.48
N GLY A 152 6.67 -9.50 25.65
CA GLY A 152 7.61 -9.68 26.76
C GLY A 152 8.29 -8.39 27.22
N ARG A 153 8.88 -8.42 28.42
CA ARG A 153 9.50 -7.25 29.08
C ARG A 153 11.01 -7.10 28.82
N SER A 154 11.69 -8.21 28.56
CA SER A 154 13.13 -8.22 28.33
C SER A 154 13.47 -7.96 26.86
N SER A 155 14.74 -7.69 26.59
CA SER A 155 15.33 -7.78 25.25
C SER A 155 15.87 -9.17 24.94
N SER A 156 16.26 -9.93 25.97
CA SER A 156 16.85 -11.28 25.88
C SER A 156 15.81 -12.40 25.93
N SER A 157 14.56 -12.07 26.23
CA SER A 157 13.45 -13.01 26.28
C SER A 157 12.16 -12.36 25.79
N GLY A 158 11.32 -13.18 25.16
CA GLY A 158 10.06 -12.75 24.61
C GLY A 158 9.65 -13.60 23.42
N HIS A 159 8.68 -13.10 22.66
CA HIS A 159 8.13 -13.80 21.50
C HIS A 159 7.83 -12.81 20.37
N TYR A 160 8.26 -13.12 19.16
CA TYR A 160 7.98 -12.29 17.99
C TYR A 160 6.80 -12.88 17.23
N VAL A 161 5.84 -12.02 16.90
CA VAL A 161 4.64 -12.41 16.14
C VAL A 161 4.46 -11.44 14.98
N GLY A 162 4.30 -12.01 13.79
CA GLY A 162 4.03 -11.28 12.56
C GLY A 162 2.53 -11.09 12.35
N TRP A 163 2.15 -9.95 11.79
CA TRP A 163 0.78 -9.62 11.44
C TRP A 163 0.80 -9.07 10.03
N VAL A 164 0.03 -9.65 9.11
CA VAL A 164 0.12 -9.33 7.68
C VAL A 164 -1.26 -9.03 7.12
N ALA A 165 -1.37 -7.97 6.32
CA ALA A 165 -2.57 -7.62 5.59
C ALA A 165 -2.78 -8.58 4.42
N LEU A 166 -4.00 -9.10 4.29
CA LEU A 166 -4.43 -9.96 3.19
C LEU A 166 -5.10 -9.12 2.09
N LYS A 167 -5.14 -9.66 0.86
CA LYS A 167 -5.68 -8.95 -0.32
C LYS A 167 -7.16 -8.54 -0.17
N ASN A 168 -7.92 -9.24 0.66
CA ASN A 168 -9.34 -9.01 0.94
C ASN A 168 -9.61 -7.95 2.02
N GLY A 169 -8.58 -7.30 2.56
CA GLY A 169 -8.72 -6.34 3.67
C GLY A 169 -8.82 -7.00 5.05
N GLU A 170 -8.69 -8.32 5.15
CA GLU A 170 -8.51 -9.01 6.42
C GLU A 170 -7.04 -9.00 6.83
N TRP A 171 -6.77 -9.34 8.09
CA TRP A 171 -5.43 -9.49 8.61
C TRP A 171 -5.19 -10.91 9.11
N ALA A 172 -3.97 -11.41 8.94
CA ALA A 172 -3.53 -12.67 9.49
C ALA A 172 -2.49 -12.42 10.59
N LYS A 173 -2.72 -13.01 11.76
CA LYS A 173 -1.72 -13.18 12.81
C LYS A 173 -0.94 -14.46 12.54
N LEU A 174 0.36 -14.33 12.38
CA LEU A 174 1.34 -15.40 12.15
C LEU A 174 2.15 -15.60 13.44
N ASP A 175 1.70 -16.55 14.25
CA ASP A 175 2.28 -16.90 15.55
C ASP A 175 2.94 -18.28 15.42
N ASP A 176 4.19 -18.29 14.96
CA ASP A 176 4.94 -19.49 14.55
C ASP A 176 4.15 -20.39 13.58
N ASP A 177 3.69 -21.55 14.05
CA ASP A 177 2.92 -22.54 13.31
C ASP A 177 1.42 -22.22 13.25
N LYS A 178 0.94 -21.23 14.02
CA LYS A 178 -0.47 -20.87 14.15
C LYS A 178 -0.80 -19.62 13.37
N VAL A 179 -1.70 -19.79 12.39
CA VAL A 179 -2.25 -18.69 11.59
C VAL A 179 -3.70 -18.45 12.00
N THR A 180 -4.02 -17.22 12.40
CA THR A 180 -5.40 -16.83 12.77
C THR A 180 -5.81 -15.53 12.11
N LEU A 181 -7.05 -15.43 11.64
CA LEU A 181 -7.60 -14.19 11.10
C LEU A 181 -7.92 -13.20 12.22
N VAL A 182 -7.63 -11.93 11.97
CA VAL A 182 -7.81 -10.82 12.91
C VAL A 182 -8.32 -9.58 12.18
N THR A 183 -8.91 -8.66 12.94
CA THR A 183 -9.47 -7.42 12.39
C THR A 183 -8.49 -6.26 12.48
N GLU A 184 -8.69 -5.22 11.66
CA GLU A 184 -7.88 -3.99 11.68
C GLU A 184 -7.84 -3.34 13.08
N ASP A 185 -8.95 -3.38 13.82
CA ASP A 185 -9.01 -2.87 15.20
C ASP A 185 -8.07 -3.60 16.15
N GLN A 186 -7.86 -4.90 15.95
CA GLN A 186 -6.90 -5.68 16.74
C GLN A 186 -5.47 -5.27 16.40
N ILE A 187 -5.20 -4.94 15.13
CA ILE A 187 -3.89 -4.46 14.69
C ILE A 187 -3.59 -3.09 15.30
N LEU A 188 -4.54 -2.16 15.35
CA LEU A 188 -4.31 -0.84 15.97
C LEU A 188 -4.01 -0.94 17.49
N LYS A 189 -4.49 -2.00 18.15
CA LYS A 189 -4.21 -2.25 19.59
C LYS A 189 -2.79 -2.74 19.86
N LEU A 190 -1.98 -3.04 18.83
CA LEU A 190 -0.58 -3.46 19.01
C LEU A 190 0.37 -2.27 19.23
N SER A 191 -0.14 -1.04 19.38
CA SER A 191 0.62 0.20 19.62
C SER A 191 1.47 0.18 20.90
N GLY A 192 1.10 -0.66 21.87
CA GLY A 192 1.86 -0.94 23.09
C GLY A 192 1.11 -0.53 24.37
N GLY A 193 1.85 -0.15 25.41
CA GLY A 193 1.26 0.32 26.67
C GLY A 193 1.14 -0.72 27.80
N GLY A 194 1.78 -1.88 27.68
CA GLY A 194 1.76 -2.92 28.73
C GLY A 194 2.60 -4.15 28.39
N ASP A 195 2.31 -5.28 29.06
CA ASP A 195 3.02 -6.56 28.88
C ASP A 195 2.58 -7.37 27.64
N TRP A 196 1.66 -6.81 26.87
CA TRP A 196 1.10 -7.43 25.69
C TRP A 196 2.03 -7.36 24.46
N HIS A 197 1.50 -7.63 23.27
CA HIS A 197 2.18 -7.38 22.01
C HIS A 197 2.47 -5.90 21.87
N VAL A 198 3.73 -5.58 21.56
CA VAL A 198 4.18 -4.22 21.31
C VAL A 198 4.77 -4.18 19.90
N ALA A 199 4.21 -3.32 19.04
CA ALA A 199 4.73 -3.11 17.69
C ALA A 199 6.20 -2.72 17.74
N TYR A 200 7.02 -3.38 16.93
CA TYR A 200 8.46 -3.18 16.87
C TYR A 200 8.89 -2.70 15.48
N ILE A 201 8.42 -3.37 14.43
CA ILE A 201 8.65 -2.94 13.04
C ILE A 201 7.30 -2.85 12.34
N LEU A 202 7.08 -1.76 11.61
CA LEU A 202 5.94 -1.60 10.72
C LEU A 202 6.46 -1.63 9.28
N LEU A 203 5.76 -2.34 8.41
CA LEU A 203 6.00 -2.33 6.99
C LEU A 203 4.81 -1.68 6.30
N TYR A 204 5.09 -0.59 5.62
CA TYR A 204 4.16 0.18 4.83
C TYR A 204 4.40 -0.10 3.34
N ALA A 205 3.35 -0.51 2.64
CA ALA A 205 3.34 -0.71 1.19
C ALA A 205 2.81 0.55 0.49
N PRO A 206 3.15 0.76 -0.80
CA PRO A 206 2.66 1.92 -1.52
C PRO A 206 1.16 1.75 -1.76
N ARG A 207 0.38 2.82 -1.53
CA ARG A 207 -1.04 2.82 -1.85
C ARG A 207 -1.19 2.73 -3.37
N ARG A 208 -1.87 1.69 -3.86
CA ARG A 208 -2.09 1.51 -5.31
C ARG A 208 -3.39 2.17 -5.74
N LEU A 209 -3.32 2.90 -6.84
CA LEU A 209 -4.50 3.48 -7.48
C LEU A 209 -5.06 2.44 -8.45
N GLU A 210 -6.34 2.12 -8.33
CA GLU A 210 -7.02 1.19 -9.24
C GLU A 210 -7.31 1.94 -10.53
N LYS A 211 -6.89 1.40 -11.68
CA LYS A 211 -7.33 1.93 -12.96
C LYS A 211 -8.82 1.66 -13.07
N MET A 212 -9.61 2.71 -13.21
CA MET A 212 -10.94 2.55 -13.77
C MET A 212 -10.69 2.18 -15.22
N ARG A 213 -11.02 0.94 -15.61
CA ARG A 213 -11.15 0.61 -17.02
C ARG A 213 -12.23 1.56 -17.53
N GLU A 214 -11.83 2.59 -18.26
CA GLU A 214 -12.76 3.24 -19.17
C GLU A 214 -13.24 2.08 -20.04
N GLU A 215 -14.52 1.73 -19.93
CA GLU A 215 -15.16 1.00 -21.01
C GLU A 215 -14.82 1.83 -22.24
N GLU A 216 -13.92 1.32 -23.07
CA GLU A 216 -13.70 1.88 -24.40
C GLU A 216 -15.10 2.07 -24.95
N GLU A 217 -15.50 3.32 -25.22
CA GLU A 217 -16.71 3.58 -25.96
C GLU A 217 -16.67 2.62 -27.15
N GLU A 218 -17.59 1.65 -27.16
CA GLU A 218 -17.85 0.84 -28.34
C GLU A 218 -18.08 1.86 -29.45
N THR A 219 -17.08 2.07 -30.29
CA THR A 219 -17.30 2.75 -31.56
C THR A 219 -18.34 1.88 -32.27
N PRO A 220 -19.56 2.39 -32.53
CA PRO A 220 -20.62 1.58 -33.10
C PRO A 220 -20.16 1.00 -34.43
N PRO A 221 -20.58 -0.22 -34.79
CA PRO A 221 -20.14 -0.86 -36.02
C PRO A 221 -20.57 0.03 -37.18
N THR A 222 -19.59 0.46 -37.98
CA THR A 222 -19.85 1.17 -39.23
C THR A 222 -20.53 0.17 -40.16
N ALA A 223 -21.85 0.29 -40.28
CA ALA A 223 -22.63 -0.47 -41.24
C ALA A 223 -22.46 0.14 -42.64
N GLU A 224 -22.30 -0.77 -43.59
CA GLU A 224 -22.50 -0.65 -45.04
C GLU A 224 -21.38 -0.01 -45.87
N GLU A 225 -20.72 -0.85 -46.69
CA GLU A 225 -20.88 -0.75 -48.14
C GLU A 225 -20.57 -2.11 -48.80
N THR A 226 -21.64 -2.82 -49.18
CA THR A 226 -21.60 -3.88 -50.17
C THR A 226 -21.29 -3.24 -51.52
N SER A 227 -20.13 -3.54 -52.10
CA SER A 227 -19.88 -3.26 -53.52
C SER A 227 -19.71 -4.57 -54.29
N ASP A 228 -20.60 -4.70 -55.27
CA ASP A 228 -20.67 -5.67 -56.34
C ASP A 228 -19.33 -6.18 -56.85
N VAL A 229 -19.19 -7.50 -56.93
CA VAL A 229 -18.20 -8.16 -57.78
C VAL A 229 -18.86 -8.37 -59.15
N PRO A 230 -18.38 -7.78 -60.25
CA PRO A 230 -18.93 -8.06 -61.56
C PRO A 230 -18.42 -9.41 -62.08
N MET A 231 -19.38 -10.16 -62.61
CA MET A 231 -19.23 -11.36 -63.41
C MET A 231 -18.54 -11.03 -64.76
N GLU A 232 -17.46 -11.71 -65.11
CA GLU A 232 -17.10 -11.96 -66.51
C GLU A 232 -16.38 -13.30 -66.69
N THR A 233 -16.61 -13.87 -67.88
CA THR A 233 -16.59 -15.29 -68.27
C THR A 233 -15.37 -15.68 -69.12
N ALA A 234 -14.97 -16.96 -69.09
CA ALA A 234 -14.55 -17.82 -70.23
C ALA A 234 -13.76 -19.02 -69.67
N ASP A 235 -14.23 -20.27 -69.71
CA ASP A 235 -14.41 -21.21 -70.83
C ASP A 235 -13.12 -21.96 -71.23
N SER A 236 -13.30 -23.24 -71.58
CA SER A 236 -12.39 -24.34 -71.91
C SER A 236 -11.81 -25.18 -70.76
N ALA A 237 -11.73 -26.51 -70.80
CA ALA A 237 -12.48 -27.59 -71.44
C ALA A 237 -11.74 -28.87 -70.98
N ASP A 238 -12.43 -29.87 -70.43
CA ASP A 238 -11.95 -31.27 -70.53
C ASP A 238 -13.14 -32.27 -70.40
N PRO A 239 -13.24 -33.28 -71.29
CA PRO A 239 -14.40 -34.18 -71.42
C PRO A 239 -14.36 -35.42 -70.48
N PRO A 240 -15.46 -36.22 -70.38
CA PRO A 240 -15.74 -37.08 -69.23
C PRO A 240 -15.06 -38.47 -69.28
N PRO A 241 -15.00 -39.19 -68.15
CA PRO A 241 -14.42 -40.54 -68.11
C PRO A 241 -15.34 -41.61 -68.75
N PRO A 242 -14.76 -42.65 -69.39
CA PRO A 242 -15.52 -43.73 -70.03
C PRO A 242 -16.14 -44.76 -69.05
N PRO A 243 -17.15 -45.53 -69.50
CA PRO A 243 -18.05 -46.34 -68.65
C PRO A 243 -17.44 -47.68 -68.18
N PRO A 244 -18.07 -48.38 -67.22
CA PRO A 244 -17.51 -49.60 -66.66
C PRO A 244 -17.67 -50.79 -67.61
N THR A 245 -16.62 -51.61 -67.71
CA THR A 245 -16.68 -52.91 -68.38
C THR A 245 -16.34 -54.02 -67.39
N ASN A 246 -17.37 -54.84 -67.14
CA ASN A 246 -17.45 -56.23 -66.68
C ASN A 246 -16.47 -56.75 -65.62
#